data_AF-A0A924B355-F1
#
_entry.id   AF-A0A924B355-F1
#
_cell.length_a   1.000
_cell.length_b   1.000
_cell.length_c   1.000
_cell.angle_alpha   90.00
_cell.angle_beta   90.00
_cell.angle_gamma   90.00
#
_symmetry.space_group_name_H-M   'P 1'
#
loop_
_entity.id
_entity.type
_entity.pdbx_description
1 polymer ?
#
loop_
_entity_poly.entity_id
_entity_poly.type
_entity_poly.pdbx_seq_one_letter_code
_entity_poly.pdbx_strand_id
1 'polypeptide(L)'
;TEGGKDFFRGRPMVPIIDRPQRVIGFGARKLHEEQFGGKYMNSADGPLFHKKQTVFLAPGIADAAKQAGQVVVVEGYMDVIAMWQAGFRNTCAVMGTALTEEQVVELKRIAPRALFAFDPDAAGQIATLRALDQARAHDLDVRVVLLPDGEDPADVLHGEQGRARMEELLNNGVSLLHFRTSSLLGSGDLGDTGERDRIYNEAVELYRTVPDGPEKREQVLRFGNALQLDSGGMESMYAATGAATPMRLSRRDGREPHWREQRAVQDRVSTGPQSTALNREKRLLALALRRAEMGPIDLAAVLPPESSFAVDLHRRARNMMVEQGIDALAPARVRDDAPLFQLVSELAAPQFASGFVDQSTNKGAEPAIDDSLVELARLVEVQGLDRQLGELRARATDPAADDDALLIEQTQLRRRIRELNPRLVEAPDER
;
A
#
# COMPACT_ATOMS: atom_id res chain seq x y z
N THR A 1 -38.85 -15.71 -15.45
CA THR A 1 -37.58 -15.30 -16.06
C THR A 1 -36.73 -14.76 -14.92
N GLU A 2 -35.69 -15.50 -14.50
CA GLU A 2 -34.79 -15.07 -13.43
C GLU A 2 -34.11 -13.77 -13.86
N GLY A 3 -34.67 -12.65 -13.42
CA GLY A 3 -34.30 -11.32 -13.86
C GLY A 3 -32.92 -10.97 -13.35
N GLY A 4 -31.92 -11.10 -14.22
CA GLY A 4 -30.57 -10.61 -13.98
C GLY A 4 -30.62 -9.16 -13.50
N LYS A 5 -29.87 -8.89 -12.43
CA LYS A 5 -29.78 -7.60 -11.76
C LYS A 5 -28.59 -6.86 -12.38
N ASP A 6 -28.77 -5.64 -12.91
CA ASP A 6 -27.68 -4.86 -13.54
C ASP A 6 -26.45 -4.80 -12.64
N PHE A 7 -25.27 -5.15 -13.16
CA PHE A 7 -24.06 -5.20 -12.34
C PHE A 7 -23.59 -3.80 -11.91
N PHE A 8 -23.63 -2.83 -12.82
CA PHE A 8 -23.33 -1.42 -12.54
C PHE A 8 -24.63 -0.63 -12.35
N ARG A 9 -24.80 0.05 -11.22
CA ARG A 9 -26.02 0.83 -10.91
C ARG A 9 -25.68 2.20 -10.35
N GLY A 10 -26.21 3.26 -10.97
CA GLY A 10 -26.04 4.65 -10.54
C GLY A 10 -24.60 5.16 -10.57
N ARG A 11 -23.73 4.54 -11.38
CA ARG A 11 -22.29 4.84 -11.42
C ARG A 11 -21.91 5.44 -12.77
N PRO A 12 -21.11 6.51 -12.82
CA PRO A 12 -20.42 6.93 -14.03
C PRO A 12 -19.54 5.78 -14.52
N MET A 13 -19.69 5.44 -15.80
CA MET A 13 -18.97 4.33 -16.41
C MET A 13 -17.97 4.82 -17.43
N VAL A 14 -16.82 4.15 -17.46
CA VAL A 14 -15.74 4.37 -18.41
C VAL A 14 -15.61 3.10 -19.26
N PRO A 15 -15.81 3.17 -20.59
CA PRO A 15 -15.68 1.99 -21.44
C PRO A 15 -14.22 1.54 -21.53
N ILE A 16 -14.00 0.22 -21.48
CA ILE A 16 -12.71 -0.41 -21.70
C ILE A 16 -12.70 -0.91 -23.14
N ILE A 17 -11.74 -0.43 -23.92
CA ILE A 17 -11.70 -0.61 -25.38
C ILE A 17 -10.47 -1.44 -25.77
N ASP A 18 -10.68 -2.40 -26.66
CA ASP A 18 -9.60 -3.22 -27.24
C ASP A 18 -8.96 -2.56 -28.48
N ARG A 19 -7.96 -3.22 -29.10
CA ARG A 19 -7.26 -2.65 -30.27
C ARG A 19 -8.18 -2.44 -31.48
N PRO A 20 -9.10 -3.37 -31.82
CA PRO A 20 -10.15 -3.13 -32.82
C PRO A 20 -11.19 -2.04 -32.49
N GLN A 21 -11.02 -1.25 -31.42
CA GLN A 21 -11.96 -0.22 -30.98
C GLN A 21 -13.32 -0.76 -30.53
N ARG A 22 -13.36 -1.99 -30.00
CA ARG A 22 -14.57 -2.61 -29.45
C ARG A 22 -14.59 -2.43 -27.93
N VAL A 23 -15.77 -2.13 -27.39
CA VAL A 23 -15.97 -2.12 -25.94
C VAL A 23 -15.97 -3.57 -25.45
N ILE A 24 -14.99 -3.92 -24.61
CA ILE A 24 -14.81 -5.26 -24.04
C ILE A 24 -15.22 -5.34 -22.57
N GLY A 25 -15.40 -4.20 -21.91
CA GLY A 25 -15.83 -4.11 -20.52
C GLY A 25 -16.02 -2.66 -20.08
N PHE A 26 -16.25 -2.45 -18.80
CA PHE A 26 -16.42 -1.13 -18.19
C PHE A 26 -15.70 -1.04 -16.85
N GLY A 27 -15.14 0.13 -16.57
CA GLY A 27 -14.87 0.60 -15.22
C GLY A 27 -16.03 1.48 -14.75
N ALA A 28 -16.32 1.51 -13.45
CA ALA A 28 -17.42 2.28 -12.89
C ALA A 28 -17.04 2.87 -11.53
N ARG A 29 -17.22 4.19 -11.37
CA ARG A 29 -16.89 4.92 -10.13
C ARG A 29 -18.12 5.03 -9.23
N LYS A 30 -17.93 4.85 -7.93
CA LYS A 30 -18.95 5.05 -6.90
C LYS A 30 -19.26 6.54 -6.75
N LEU A 31 -20.53 6.92 -6.71
CA LEU A 31 -20.99 8.28 -6.37
C LEU A 31 -21.53 8.38 -4.95
N HIS A 32 -22.24 7.35 -4.49
CA HIS A 32 -22.89 7.33 -3.17
C HIS A 32 -22.43 6.12 -2.36
N GLU A 33 -22.23 6.29 -1.04
CA GLU A 33 -21.72 5.24 -0.14
C GLU A 33 -22.57 3.95 -0.11
N GLU A 34 -23.86 4.08 -0.42
CA GLU A 34 -24.83 2.98 -0.43
C GLU A 34 -24.65 2.04 -1.63
N GLN A 35 -23.93 2.48 -2.67
CA GLN A 35 -23.71 1.67 -3.86
C GLN A 35 -22.76 0.50 -3.58
N PHE A 36 -23.19 -0.72 -3.92
CA PHE A 36 -22.42 -1.95 -3.75
C PHE A 36 -21.02 -1.86 -4.37
N GLY A 37 -20.01 -2.44 -3.71
CA GLY A 37 -18.63 -2.55 -4.20
C GLY A 37 -17.73 -1.36 -3.86
N GLY A 38 -16.48 -1.42 -4.33
CA GLY A 38 -15.44 -0.45 -4.03
C GLY A 38 -15.65 0.93 -4.68
N LYS A 39 -14.72 1.86 -4.37
CA LYS A 39 -14.63 3.21 -4.98
C LYS A 39 -14.63 3.12 -6.51
N TYR A 40 -13.91 2.13 -7.05
CA TYR A 40 -13.98 1.72 -8.46
C TYR A 40 -14.33 0.23 -8.57
N MET A 41 -15.09 -0.11 -9.61
CA MET A 41 -15.42 -1.48 -9.98
C MET A 41 -15.16 -1.68 -11.46
N ASN A 42 -14.63 -2.85 -11.84
CA ASN A 42 -14.45 -3.22 -13.23
C ASN A 42 -15.38 -4.37 -13.58
N SER A 43 -15.64 -4.55 -14.88
CA SER A 43 -16.22 -5.79 -15.40
C SER A 43 -15.46 -6.99 -14.85
N ALA A 44 -16.17 -8.07 -14.52
CA ALA A 44 -15.55 -9.32 -14.13
C ALA A 44 -14.71 -9.90 -15.29
N ASP A 45 -13.68 -10.68 -14.96
CA ASP A 45 -12.94 -11.43 -15.97
C ASP A 45 -13.90 -12.35 -16.75
N GLY A 46 -13.77 -12.36 -18.07
CA GLY A 46 -14.64 -13.12 -18.96
C GLY A 46 -14.05 -13.27 -20.36
N PRO A 47 -14.80 -13.81 -21.32
CA PRO A 47 -14.28 -14.15 -22.65
C PRO A 47 -13.74 -12.95 -23.46
N LEU A 48 -14.14 -11.72 -23.11
CA LEU A 48 -13.75 -10.50 -23.82
C LEU A 48 -12.78 -9.63 -23.03
N PHE A 49 -12.80 -9.71 -21.70
CA PHE A 49 -12.03 -8.83 -20.83
C PHE A 49 -11.24 -9.66 -19.82
N HIS A 50 -9.92 -9.47 -19.86
CA HIS A 50 -9.00 -10.05 -18.89
C HIS A 50 -8.23 -8.92 -18.20
N LYS A 51 -8.53 -8.70 -16.91
CA LYS A 51 -7.97 -7.61 -16.10
C LYS A 51 -6.44 -7.66 -16.08
N LYS A 52 -5.87 -8.86 -15.93
CA LYS A 52 -4.42 -9.10 -15.90
C LYS A 52 -3.70 -8.84 -17.22
N GLN A 53 -4.40 -8.72 -18.34
CA GLN A 53 -3.78 -8.50 -19.66
C GLN A 53 -4.09 -7.12 -20.22
N THR A 54 -5.11 -6.45 -19.67
CA THR A 54 -5.59 -5.18 -20.17
C THR A 54 -4.86 -4.04 -19.48
N VAL A 55 -4.36 -3.10 -20.27
CA VAL A 55 -3.94 -1.77 -19.83
C VAL A 55 -4.98 -0.78 -20.34
N PHE A 56 -5.55 0.03 -19.46
CA PHE A 56 -6.59 0.97 -19.83
C PHE A 56 -6.05 2.01 -20.82
N LEU A 57 -6.75 2.21 -21.93
CA LEU A 57 -6.42 3.18 -22.99
C LEU A 57 -5.13 2.88 -23.78
N ALA A 58 -4.43 1.77 -23.51
CA ALA A 58 -3.23 1.35 -24.25
C ALA A 58 -3.36 1.43 -25.79
N PRO A 59 -4.44 0.92 -26.41
CA PRO A 59 -4.60 1.03 -27.86
C PRO A 59 -4.78 2.46 -28.37
N GLY A 60 -5.41 3.33 -27.57
CA GLY A 60 -5.70 4.72 -27.94
C GLY A 60 -4.52 5.68 -27.81
N ILE A 61 -3.45 5.25 -27.12
CA ILE A 61 -2.27 6.09 -26.86
C ILE A 61 -1.07 5.76 -27.76
N ALA A 62 -1.18 4.74 -28.63
CA ALA A 62 -0.02 4.16 -29.32
C ALA A 62 0.79 5.18 -30.13
N ASP A 63 0.13 6.04 -30.90
CA ASP A 63 0.79 7.06 -31.70
C ASP A 63 1.42 8.15 -30.84
N ALA A 64 0.71 8.62 -29.81
CA ALA A 64 1.22 9.63 -28.87
C ALA A 64 2.42 9.12 -28.07
N ALA A 65 2.37 7.87 -27.59
CA ALA A 65 3.45 7.24 -26.86
C ALA A 65 4.66 6.96 -27.76
N LYS A 66 4.44 6.55 -29.00
CA LYS A 66 5.52 6.41 -30.00
C LYS A 66 6.20 7.74 -30.30
N GLN A 67 5.43 8.81 -30.48
CA GLN A 67 5.97 10.15 -30.73
C GLN A 67 6.76 10.69 -29.51
N ALA A 68 6.27 10.44 -28.30
CA ALA A 68 6.96 10.79 -27.07
C ALA A 68 8.16 9.88 -26.75
N GLY A 69 8.25 8.71 -27.39
CA GLY A 69 9.22 7.66 -27.07
C GLY A 69 8.98 6.98 -25.72
N GLN A 70 7.84 7.26 -25.07
CA GLN A 70 7.52 6.80 -23.72
C GLN A 70 6.02 6.77 -23.46
N VAL A 71 5.60 5.88 -22.56
CA VAL A 71 4.24 5.81 -22.02
C VAL A 71 4.23 6.25 -20.55
N VAL A 72 3.23 7.02 -20.15
CA VAL A 72 2.96 7.33 -18.74
C VAL A 72 1.91 6.37 -18.20
N VAL A 73 2.18 5.77 -17.05
CA VAL A 73 1.35 4.77 -16.42
C VAL A 73 0.92 5.27 -15.04
N VAL A 74 -0.39 5.42 -14.84
CA VAL A 74 -1.02 5.87 -13.59
C VAL A 74 -1.94 4.76 -13.02
N GLU A 75 -2.49 4.96 -11.83
CA GLU A 75 -3.29 3.92 -11.15
C GLU A 75 -4.76 3.91 -11.59
N GLY A 76 -5.36 5.10 -11.74
CA GLY A 76 -6.80 5.25 -11.88
C GLY A 76 -7.26 5.80 -13.22
N TYR A 77 -8.55 5.58 -13.52
CA TYR A 77 -9.20 6.18 -14.69
C TYR A 77 -9.21 7.71 -14.64
N MET A 78 -9.37 8.28 -13.45
CA MET A 78 -9.48 9.73 -13.30
C MET A 78 -8.13 10.40 -13.50
N ASP A 79 -7.04 9.77 -13.08
CA ASP A 79 -5.68 10.24 -13.33
C ASP A 79 -5.42 10.28 -14.84
N VAL A 80 -5.82 9.24 -15.57
CA VAL A 80 -5.72 9.23 -17.05
C VAL A 80 -6.51 10.39 -17.65
N ILE A 81 -7.75 10.61 -17.19
CA ILE A 81 -8.59 11.69 -17.69
C ILE A 81 -7.95 13.06 -17.41
N ALA A 82 -7.46 13.29 -16.18
CA ALA A 82 -6.80 14.52 -15.79
C ALA A 82 -5.53 14.77 -16.61
N MET A 83 -4.67 13.75 -16.75
CA MET A 83 -3.46 13.78 -17.57
C MET A 83 -3.78 14.09 -19.03
N TRP A 84 -4.83 13.49 -19.58
CA TRP A 84 -5.29 13.77 -20.95
C TRP A 84 -5.84 15.17 -21.14
N GLN A 85 -6.61 15.69 -20.17
CA GLN A 85 -7.09 17.08 -20.16
C GLN A 85 -5.93 18.07 -20.10
N ALA A 86 -4.88 17.75 -19.34
CA ALA A 86 -3.65 18.54 -19.27
C ALA A 86 -2.76 18.42 -20.51
N GLY A 87 -3.02 17.47 -21.41
CA GLY A 87 -2.32 17.30 -22.69
C GLY A 87 -1.33 16.13 -22.76
N PHE A 88 -1.16 15.35 -21.69
CA PHE A 88 -0.31 14.16 -21.64
C PHE A 88 -1.02 12.96 -22.30
N ARG A 89 -1.15 12.99 -23.63
CA ARG A 89 -1.90 12.02 -24.45
C ARG A 89 -1.26 10.63 -24.57
N ASN A 90 -0.05 10.46 -24.05
CA ASN A 90 0.64 9.17 -23.94
C ASN A 90 0.38 8.48 -22.59
N THR A 91 -0.69 8.83 -21.87
CA THR A 91 -1.01 8.30 -20.54
C THR A 91 -2.04 7.16 -20.61
N CYS A 92 -1.78 6.09 -19.87
CA CYS A 92 -2.66 4.93 -19.66
C CYS A 92 -2.71 4.55 -18.18
N ALA A 93 -3.61 3.64 -17.79
CA ALA A 93 -3.67 3.12 -16.42
C ALA A 93 -3.54 1.60 -16.35
N VAL A 94 -2.93 1.12 -15.27
CA VAL A 94 -2.97 -0.31 -14.91
C VAL A 94 -4.37 -0.71 -14.47
N MET A 95 -4.73 -1.95 -14.77
CA MET A 95 -6.03 -2.49 -14.40
C MET A 95 -5.90 -3.34 -13.14
N GLY A 96 -5.93 -2.71 -11.96
CA GLY A 96 -5.84 -3.40 -10.67
C GLY A 96 -4.68 -2.92 -9.80
N THR A 97 -4.40 -3.68 -8.74
CA THR A 97 -3.46 -3.29 -7.68
C THR A 97 -2.02 -3.72 -7.94
N ALA A 98 -1.79 -4.67 -8.84
CA ALA A 98 -0.44 -5.14 -9.19
C ALA A 98 -0.30 -5.19 -10.71
N LEU A 99 0.79 -4.61 -11.22
CA LEU A 99 1.18 -4.70 -12.62
C LEU A 99 1.62 -6.14 -12.92
N THR A 100 1.15 -6.69 -14.04
CA THR A 100 1.40 -8.06 -14.47
C THR A 100 2.43 -8.13 -15.61
N GLU A 101 2.95 -9.33 -15.87
CA GLU A 101 3.88 -9.56 -16.97
C GLU A 101 3.23 -9.27 -18.33
N GLU A 102 1.98 -9.66 -18.51
CA GLU A 102 1.24 -9.42 -19.74
C GLU A 102 0.98 -7.92 -19.98
N GLN A 103 0.74 -7.15 -18.91
CA GLN A 103 0.64 -5.69 -19.00
C GLN A 103 1.99 -5.05 -19.33
N VAL A 104 3.09 -5.55 -18.77
CA VAL A 104 4.47 -5.10 -19.11
C VAL A 104 4.76 -5.33 -20.59
N VAL A 105 4.44 -6.51 -21.12
CA VAL A 105 4.61 -6.84 -22.54
C VAL A 105 3.78 -5.88 -23.41
N GLU A 106 2.55 -5.57 -22.98
CA GLU A 106 1.71 -4.61 -23.71
C GLU A 106 2.29 -3.19 -23.71
N LEU A 107 2.84 -2.73 -22.58
CA LEU A 107 3.50 -1.42 -22.48
C LEU A 107 4.75 -1.34 -23.37
N LYS A 108 5.60 -2.38 -23.35
CA LYS A 108 6.81 -2.46 -24.21
C LYS A 108 6.49 -2.42 -25.69
N ARG A 109 5.33 -2.97 -26.09
CA ARG A 109 4.85 -2.93 -27.48
C ARG A 109 4.44 -1.53 -27.91
N ILE A 110 4.06 -0.67 -26.97
CA ILE A 110 3.63 0.71 -27.23
C ILE A 110 4.82 1.65 -27.28
N ALA A 111 5.74 1.55 -26.30
CA ALA A 111 6.91 2.40 -26.20
C ALA A 111 8.09 1.67 -25.55
N PRO A 112 9.34 2.05 -25.86
CA PRO A 112 10.53 1.46 -25.25
C PRO A 112 10.74 1.87 -23.78
N ARG A 113 10.05 2.93 -23.32
CA ARG A 113 10.14 3.46 -21.96
C ARG A 113 8.74 3.59 -21.33
N ALA A 114 8.63 3.23 -20.04
CA ALA A 114 7.44 3.46 -19.22
C ALA A 114 7.78 4.29 -17.98
N LEU A 115 7.00 5.35 -17.74
CA LEU A 115 7.05 6.22 -16.56
C LEU A 115 5.88 5.86 -15.65
N PHE A 116 6.16 5.37 -14.44
CA PHE A 116 5.14 5.03 -13.46
C PHE A 116 4.94 6.19 -12.49
N ALA A 117 3.78 6.83 -12.53
CA ALA A 117 3.37 7.92 -11.64
C ALA A 117 2.21 7.43 -10.77
N PHE A 118 2.57 6.81 -9.65
CA PHE A 118 1.68 6.12 -8.73
C PHE A 118 1.63 6.84 -7.39
N ASP A 119 0.58 6.59 -6.61
CA ASP A 119 0.33 7.32 -5.38
C ASP A 119 1.39 6.97 -4.33
N PRO A 120 1.83 7.92 -3.48
CA PRO A 120 2.95 7.71 -2.55
C PRO A 120 2.67 6.76 -1.38
N ASP A 121 1.47 6.19 -1.26
CA ASP A 121 1.12 5.29 -0.16
C ASP A 121 2.06 4.06 -0.15
N ALA A 122 2.83 3.92 0.95
CA ALA A 122 3.97 3.02 1.14
C ALA A 122 3.75 1.52 0.82
N ALA A 123 2.53 1.10 0.48
CA ALA A 123 2.17 -0.28 0.13
C ALA A 123 1.79 -0.50 -1.36
N GLY A 124 1.55 0.55 -2.16
CA GLY A 124 1.37 0.42 -3.62
C GLY A 124 2.69 0.05 -4.32
N GLN A 125 3.80 0.51 -3.73
CA GLN A 125 5.14 0.37 -4.26
C GLN A 125 5.62 -1.09 -4.32
N ILE A 126 5.33 -1.96 -3.34
CA ILE A 126 5.79 -3.37 -3.36
C ILE A 126 5.19 -4.16 -4.54
N ALA A 127 3.96 -3.82 -4.96
CA ALA A 127 3.33 -4.41 -6.14
C ALA A 127 3.94 -3.89 -7.46
N THR A 128 4.29 -2.59 -7.50
CA THR A 128 5.07 -2.00 -8.58
C THR A 128 6.44 -2.66 -8.69
N LEU A 129 7.14 -2.87 -7.57
CA LEU A 129 8.49 -3.44 -7.55
C LEU A 129 8.56 -4.84 -8.21
N ARG A 130 7.60 -5.74 -7.96
CA ARG A 130 7.60 -7.08 -8.61
C ARG A 130 7.40 -6.99 -10.12
N ALA A 131 6.58 -6.05 -10.57
CA ALA A 131 6.32 -5.86 -11.98
C ALA A 131 7.49 -5.17 -12.71
N LEU A 132 8.31 -4.43 -11.97
CA LEU A 132 9.54 -3.82 -12.47
C LEU A 132 10.68 -4.84 -12.66
N ASP A 133 10.73 -5.90 -11.84
CA ASP A 133 11.62 -7.04 -12.10
C ASP A 133 11.20 -7.78 -13.39
N GLN A 134 9.89 -7.89 -13.65
CA GLN A 134 9.38 -8.43 -14.92
C GLN A 134 9.70 -7.51 -16.11
N ALA A 135 9.62 -6.20 -15.95
CA ALA A 135 9.96 -5.23 -17.00
C ALA A 135 11.42 -5.34 -17.46
N ARG A 136 12.36 -5.59 -16.54
CA ARG A 136 13.75 -5.89 -16.89
C ARG A 136 13.89 -7.17 -17.72
N ALA A 137 13.10 -8.20 -17.41
CA ALA A 137 13.10 -9.43 -18.21
C ALA A 137 12.62 -9.20 -19.66
N HIS A 138 11.83 -8.15 -19.89
CA HIS A 138 11.27 -7.77 -21.19
C HIS A 138 11.97 -6.55 -21.84
N ASP A 139 13.15 -6.16 -21.34
CA ASP A 139 13.96 -5.04 -21.87
C ASP A 139 13.20 -3.69 -21.89
N LEU A 140 12.19 -3.49 -21.05
CA LEU A 140 11.49 -2.20 -20.94
C LEU A 140 12.28 -1.24 -20.04
N ASP A 141 12.63 -0.04 -20.54
CA ASP A 141 13.23 1.01 -19.71
C ASP A 141 12.16 1.56 -18.77
N VAL A 142 12.32 1.35 -17.48
CA VAL A 142 11.33 1.80 -16.51
C VAL A 142 11.86 2.90 -15.61
N ARG A 143 11.04 3.93 -15.50
CA ARG A 143 11.23 5.08 -14.61
C ARG A 143 10.08 5.20 -13.62
N VAL A 144 10.41 5.57 -12.40
CA VAL A 144 9.46 5.88 -11.34
C VAL A 144 9.41 7.40 -11.17
N VAL A 145 8.22 7.96 -11.25
CA VAL A 145 7.95 9.37 -11.06
C VAL A 145 7.61 9.57 -9.59
N LEU A 146 8.42 10.36 -8.90
CA LEU A 146 8.22 10.65 -7.48
C LEU A 146 7.21 11.78 -7.35
N LEU A 147 5.97 11.43 -6.99
CA LEU A 147 4.94 12.43 -6.71
C LEU A 147 5.15 13.04 -5.31
N PRO A 148 4.69 14.28 -5.08
CA PRO A 148 4.67 14.88 -3.74
C PRO A 148 3.85 14.04 -2.77
N ASP A 149 4.22 14.07 -1.49
CA ASP A 149 3.57 13.26 -0.45
C ASP A 149 2.06 13.51 -0.38
N GLY A 150 1.30 12.42 -0.53
CA GLY A 150 -0.17 12.45 -0.48
C GLY A 150 -0.86 13.05 -1.70
N GLU A 151 -0.15 13.38 -2.77
CA GLU A 151 -0.73 13.86 -4.04
C GLU A 151 -0.75 12.72 -5.08
N ASP A 152 -1.89 12.54 -5.76
CA ASP A 152 -2.01 11.72 -6.97
C ASP A 152 -1.73 12.57 -8.24
N PRO A 153 -1.61 11.98 -9.45
CA PRO A 153 -1.39 12.75 -10.66
C PRO A 153 -2.50 13.77 -10.95
N ALA A 154 -3.75 13.47 -10.58
CA ALA A 154 -4.83 14.42 -10.74
C ALA A 154 -4.69 15.60 -9.76
N ASP A 155 -4.36 15.36 -8.49
CA ASP A 155 -4.13 16.40 -7.47
C ASP A 155 -3.02 17.35 -7.89
N VAL A 156 -1.88 16.82 -8.37
CA VAL A 156 -0.77 17.64 -8.90
C VAL A 156 -1.24 18.54 -10.03
N LEU A 157 -2.08 18.03 -10.93
CA LEU A 157 -2.60 18.77 -12.08
C LEU A 157 -3.64 19.83 -11.71
N HIS A 158 -4.40 19.63 -10.64
CA HIS A 158 -5.35 20.63 -10.12
C HIS A 158 -4.65 21.75 -9.33
N GLY A 159 -3.43 21.51 -8.85
CA GLY A 159 -2.61 22.50 -8.17
C GLY A 159 -2.14 23.66 -9.06
N GLU A 160 -1.54 24.67 -8.42
CA GLU A 160 -0.98 25.82 -9.13
C GLU A 160 0.15 25.37 -10.08
N GLN A 161 0.13 25.87 -11.33
CA GLN A 161 1.06 25.47 -12.38
C GLN A 161 1.10 23.94 -12.61
N GLY A 162 0.01 23.23 -12.30
CA GLY A 162 -0.04 21.78 -12.23
C GLY A 162 0.48 21.04 -13.45
N ARG A 163 0.20 21.54 -14.66
CA ARG A 163 0.78 20.97 -15.90
C ARG A 163 2.30 21.05 -15.93
N ALA A 164 2.88 22.22 -15.64
CA ALA A 164 4.33 22.42 -15.68
C ALA A 164 5.02 21.61 -14.59
N ARG A 165 4.41 21.55 -13.38
CA ARG A 165 4.88 20.71 -12.27
C ARG A 165 4.86 19.22 -12.66
N MET A 166 3.77 18.74 -13.26
CA MET A 166 3.69 17.36 -13.73
C MET A 166 4.75 17.06 -14.81
N GLU A 167 4.94 17.97 -15.76
CA GLU A 167 5.98 17.82 -16.79
C GLU A 167 7.39 17.73 -16.20
N GLU A 168 7.70 18.54 -15.19
CA GLU A 168 8.95 18.47 -14.44
C GLU A 168 9.11 17.11 -13.72
N LEU A 169 8.07 16.64 -13.02
CA LEU A 169 8.10 15.35 -12.34
C LEU A 169 8.34 14.19 -13.32
N LEU A 170 7.65 14.21 -14.47
CA LEU A 170 7.82 13.20 -15.53
C LEU A 170 9.26 13.23 -16.09
N ASN A 171 9.84 14.41 -16.29
CA ASN A 171 11.21 14.56 -16.79
C ASN A 171 12.26 14.10 -15.77
N ASN A 172 11.96 14.21 -14.47
CA ASN A 172 12.84 13.82 -13.37
C ASN A 172 12.60 12.38 -12.87
N GLY A 173 11.88 11.55 -13.63
CA GLY A 173 11.66 10.15 -13.29
C GLY A 173 12.97 9.37 -13.05
N VAL A 174 13.07 8.73 -11.90
CA VAL A 174 14.28 8.00 -11.47
C VAL A 174 14.25 6.54 -11.94
N SER A 175 15.41 5.89 -12.03
CA SER A 175 15.44 4.46 -12.35
C SER A 175 14.88 3.60 -11.22
N LEU A 176 14.49 2.37 -11.55
CA LEU A 176 14.04 1.39 -10.54
C LEU A 176 15.10 1.16 -9.44
N LEU A 177 16.39 1.06 -9.82
CA LEU A 177 17.44 0.81 -8.84
C LEU A 177 17.57 2.00 -7.90
N HIS A 178 17.61 3.23 -8.44
CA HIS A 178 17.62 4.44 -7.63
C HIS A 178 16.43 4.48 -6.65
N PHE A 179 15.23 4.20 -7.15
CA PHE A 179 14.01 4.22 -6.36
C PHE A 179 14.07 3.20 -5.19
N ARG A 180 14.49 1.96 -5.46
CA ARG A 180 14.66 0.94 -4.42
C ARG A 180 15.75 1.31 -3.41
N THR A 181 16.87 1.85 -3.88
CA THR A 181 17.94 2.36 -3.01
C THR A 181 17.43 3.47 -2.09
N SER A 182 16.70 4.46 -2.62
CA SER A 182 16.08 5.52 -1.81
C SER A 182 15.06 4.97 -0.81
N SER A 183 14.23 4.02 -1.24
CA SER A 183 13.22 3.39 -0.38
C SER A 183 13.86 2.63 0.79
N LEU A 184 14.96 1.90 0.54
CA LEU A 184 15.71 1.20 1.59
C LEU A 184 16.33 2.18 2.60
N LEU A 185 16.93 3.27 2.11
CA LEU A 185 17.49 4.32 2.96
C LEU A 185 16.43 5.02 3.83
N GLY A 186 15.19 5.11 3.34
CA GLY A 186 14.04 5.65 4.10
C GLY A 186 13.27 4.61 4.92
N SER A 187 13.67 3.34 4.90
CA SER A 187 12.91 2.24 5.52
C SER A 187 13.19 2.02 7.01
N GLY A 188 14.05 2.82 7.61
CA GLY A 188 14.42 2.74 9.02
C GLY A 188 15.41 3.84 9.44
N ASP A 189 15.79 3.83 10.71
CA ASP A 189 16.76 4.74 11.30
C ASP A 189 18.20 4.25 11.05
N LEU A 190 18.94 4.97 10.22
CA LEU A 190 20.35 4.66 9.93
C LEU A 190 21.28 4.93 11.13
N GLY A 191 20.79 5.61 12.18
CA GLY A 191 21.50 5.80 13.44
C GLY A 191 21.41 4.59 14.38
N ASP A 192 20.40 3.73 14.22
CA ASP A 192 20.30 2.48 14.96
C ASP A 192 21.15 1.38 14.29
N THR A 193 22.03 0.74 15.05
CA THR A 193 22.94 -0.28 14.52
C THR A 193 22.19 -1.48 13.94
N GLY A 194 21.12 -1.93 14.58
CA GLY A 194 20.36 -3.10 14.15
C GLY A 194 19.58 -2.85 12.86
N GLU A 195 18.92 -1.69 12.75
CA GLU A 195 18.24 -1.28 11.53
C GLU A 195 19.21 -0.97 10.40
N ARG A 196 20.34 -0.32 10.69
CA ARG A 196 21.40 -0.06 9.71
C ARG A 196 21.96 -1.36 9.14
N ASP A 197 22.19 -2.38 9.98
CA ASP A 197 22.67 -3.69 9.54
C ASP A 197 21.61 -4.42 8.69
N ARG A 198 20.32 -4.35 9.06
CA ARG A 198 19.22 -4.89 8.25
C ARG A 198 19.17 -4.22 6.88
N ILE A 199 19.14 -2.88 6.84
CA ILE A 199 19.08 -2.07 5.61
C ILE A 199 20.30 -2.34 4.73
N TYR A 200 21.49 -2.44 5.32
CA TYR A 200 22.71 -2.83 4.62
C TYR A 200 22.58 -4.20 3.93
N ASN A 201 22.13 -5.21 4.67
CA ASN A 201 21.99 -6.57 4.12
C ASN A 201 20.92 -6.62 3.01
N GLU A 202 19.79 -5.95 3.19
CA GLU A 202 18.75 -5.84 2.16
C GLU A 202 19.26 -5.14 0.89
N ALA A 203 20.08 -4.09 1.04
CA ALA A 203 20.69 -3.41 -0.10
C ALA A 203 21.71 -4.30 -0.83
N VAL A 204 22.51 -5.08 -0.10
CA VAL A 204 23.43 -6.05 -0.71
C VAL A 204 22.64 -7.08 -1.53
N GLU A 205 21.54 -7.63 -1.01
CA GLU A 205 20.70 -8.56 -1.78
C GLU A 205 20.09 -7.90 -3.01
N LEU A 206 19.59 -6.66 -2.88
CA LEU A 206 19.09 -5.89 -4.02
C LEU A 206 20.17 -5.77 -5.11
N TYR A 207 21.38 -5.33 -4.75
CA TYR A 207 22.45 -5.11 -5.72
C TYR A 207 22.97 -6.40 -6.37
N ARG A 208 22.84 -7.57 -5.72
CA ARG A 208 23.17 -8.87 -6.34
C ARG A 208 22.26 -9.22 -7.51
N THR A 209 21.00 -8.78 -7.49
CA THR A 209 20.04 -9.02 -8.58
C THR A 209 20.31 -8.17 -9.83
N VAL A 210 21.21 -7.18 -9.72
CA VAL A 210 21.51 -6.25 -10.81
C VAL A 210 22.87 -6.56 -11.43
N PRO A 211 22.96 -6.66 -12.78
CA PRO A 211 24.24 -6.78 -13.48
C PRO A 211 25.21 -5.66 -13.08
N ASP A 212 26.52 -5.97 -13.11
CA ASP A 212 27.51 -4.93 -12.87
C ASP A 212 27.51 -3.88 -13.99
N GLY A 213 27.59 -2.61 -13.60
CA GLY A 213 27.49 -1.49 -14.52
C GLY A 213 27.54 -0.13 -13.82
N PRO A 214 27.58 0.98 -14.58
CA PRO A 214 27.70 2.33 -14.02
C PRO A 214 26.60 2.67 -13.02
N GLU A 215 25.35 2.34 -13.35
CA GLU A 215 24.20 2.61 -12.47
C GLU A 215 24.32 1.88 -11.12
N LYS A 216 24.69 0.59 -11.13
CA LYS A 216 24.91 -0.18 -9.90
C LYS A 216 26.00 0.45 -9.04
N ARG A 217 27.13 0.83 -9.65
CA ARG A 217 28.25 1.48 -8.94
C ARG A 217 27.83 2.80 -8.31
N GLU A 218 27.12 3.64 -9.07
CA GLU A 218 26.59 4.91 -8.59
C GLU A 218 25.65 4.72 -7.39
N GLN A 219 24.72 3.75 -7.47
CA GLN A 219 23.78 3.50 -6.37
C GLN A 219 24.45 2.87 -5.14
N VAL A 220 25.43 1.98 -5.33
CA VAL A 220 26.25 1.45 -4.21
C VAL A 220 27.02 2.58 -3.53
N LEU A 221 27.64 3.49 -4.29
CA LEU A 221 28.34 4.65 -3.74
C LEU A 221 27.38 5.58 -2.98
N ARG A 222 26.23 5.91 -3.57
CA ARG A 222 25.19 6.72 -2.94
C ARG A 222 24.74 6.11 -1.61
N PHE A 223 24.47 4.81 -1.60
CA PHE A 223 24.03 4.10 -0.41
C PHE A 223 25.14 4.05 0.66
N GLY A 224 26.37 3.68 0.28
CA GLY A 224 27.51 3.64 1.19
C GLY A 224 27.80 4.99 1.84
N ASN A 225 27.70 6.09 1.09
CA ASN A 225 27.82 7.45 1.61
C ASN A 225 26.70 7.77 2.62
N ALA A 226 25.46 7.39 2.33
CA ALA A 226 24.35 7.59 3.25
C ALA A 226 24.51 6.81 4.58
N LEU A 227 25.14 5.63 4.52
CA LEU A 227 25.50 4.84 5.71
C LEU A 227 26.82 5.27 6.36
N GLN A 228 27.51 6.27 5.81
CA GLN A 228 28.82 6.74 6.27
C GLN A 228 29.88 5.62 6.33
N LEU A 229 29.84 4.71 5.35
CA LEU A 229 30.87 3.68 5.23
C LEU A 229 32.22 4.34 4.88
N ASP A 230 33.30 3.82 5.45
CA ASP A 230 34.64 4.18 5.00
C ASP A 230 35.00 3.44 3.70
N SER A 231 36.18 3.73 3.15
CA SER A 231 36.65 3.08 1.93
C SER A 231 36.66 1.55 2.03
N GLY A 232 37.01 1.00 3.20
CA GLY A 232 37.02 -0.44 3.44
C GLY A 232 35.62 -1.05 3.49
N GLY A 233 34.65 -0.36 4.11
CA GLY A 233 33.24 -0.72 4.14
C GLY A 233 32.61 -0.67 2.75
N MET A 234 32.96 0.34 1.94
CA MET A 234 32.51 0.46 0.54
C MET A 234 33.06 -0.66 -0.34
N GLU A 235 34.34 -0.99 -0.21
CA GLU A 235 34.96 -2.14 -0.89
C GLU A 235 34.30 -3.46 -0.48
N SER A 236 34.06 -3.64 0.82
CA SER A 236 33.41 -4.84 1.37
C SER A 236 31.97 -4.99 0.85
N MET A 237 31.21 -3.89 0.82
CA MET A 237 29.86 -3.88 0.28
C MET A 237 29.85 -4.25 -1.21
N TYR A 238 30.70 -3.58 -2.00
CA TYR A 238 30.78 -3.84 -3.44
C TYR A 238 31.19 -5.29 -3.73
N ALA A 239 32.19 -5.81 -3.01
CA ALA A 239 32.60 -7.21 -3.09
C ALA A 239 31.47 -8.18 -2.73
N ALA A 240 30.69 -7.87 -1.69
CA ALA A 240 29.53 -8.67 -1.29
C ALA A 240 28.42 -8.69 -2.36
N THR A 241 28.35 -7.69 -3.24
CA THR A 241 27.42 -7.68 -4.40
C THR A 241 27.88 -8.55 -5.57
N GLY A 242 29.17 -8.90 -5.64
CA GLY A 242 29.79 -9.68 -6.73
C GLY A 242 30.13 -11.13 -6.36
N ALA A 243 30.16 -11.46 -5.07
CA ALA A 243 30.36 -12.82 -4.58
C ALA A 243 29.15 -13.71 -4.93
N ALA A 244 29.16 -14.29 -6.13
CA ALA A 244 28.30 -15.43 -6.43
C ALA A 244 28.69 -16.57 -5.49
N THR A 245 27.83 -16.87 -4.50
CA THR A 245 27.93 -18.17 -3.84
C THR A 245 27.54 -19.21 -4.89
N PRO A 246 28.42 -20.16 -5.28
CA PRO A 246 28.00 -21.24 -6.15
C PRO A 246 27.05 -22.09 -5.33
N MET A 247 25.75 -21.97 -5.61
CA MET A 247 24.77 -22.94 -5.16
C MET A 247 25.15 -24.27 -5.84
N ARG A 248 25.90 -25.12 -5.13
CA ARG A 248 26.17 -26.49 -5.54
C ARG A 248 24.81 -27.17 -5.68
N LEU A 249 24.35 -27.32 -6.91
CA LEU A 249 23.34 -28.31 -7.27
C LEU A 249 23.95 -29.69 -7.01
N SER A 250 23.82 -30.17 -5.78
CA SER A 250 24.10 -31.56 -5.44
C SER A 250 23.05 -32.43 -6.11
N ARG A 251 23.39 -32.92 -7.30
CA ARG A 251 22.85 -34.19 -7.81
C ARG A 251 23.34 -35.32 -6.90
N ARG A 252 22.45 -35.89 -6.09
CA ARG A 252 22.34 -37.34 -5.87
C ARG A 252 21.09 -37.73 -5.08
N ASP A 253 20.36 -38.65 -5.71
CA ASP A 253 19.60 -39.78 -5.16
C ASP A 253 18.28 -39.51 -4.39
N GLY A 254 17.19 -39.49 -5.15
CA GLY A 254 16.31 -40.67 -5.18
C GLY A 254 15.49 -41.03 -3.95
N ARG A 255 15.22 -40.11 -3.02
CA ARG A 255 14.14 -40.27 -2.03
C ARG A 255 13.38 -38.96 -1.89
N GLU A 256 12.11 -38.97 -2.25
CA GLU A 256 11.19 -37.84 -2.04
C GLU A 256 11.05 -37.55 -0.54
N PRO A 257 11.34 -36.32 -0.07
CA PRO A 257 10.96 -35.89 1.25
C PRO A 257 9.57 -35.26 1.23
N HIS A 258 8.80 -35.69 2.20
CA HIS A 258 7.40 -35.41 2.51
C HIS A 258 7.13 -33.94 2.87
N TRP A 259 7.18 -33.00 1.91
CA TRP A 259 6.86 -31.58 2.18
C TRP A 259 5.53 -31.10 1.56
N ARG A 260 4.77 -31.97 0.88
CA ARG A 260 3.51 -31.60 0.21
C ARG A 260 2.30 -31.40 1.12
N GLU A 261 2.38 -31.63 2.43
CA GLU A 261 1.26 -31.39 3.36
C GLU A 261 1.28 -30.02 4.07
N GLN A 262 2.38 -29.25 4.01
CA GLN A 262 2.44 -27.92 4.66
C GLN A 262 2.03 -26.76 3.74
N ARG A 263 1.77 -27.01 2.45
CA ARG A 263 1.32 -25.98 1.50
C ARG A 263 -0.16 -25.61 1.58
N ALA A 264 -0.97 -26.32 2.37
CA ALA A 264 -2.40 -26.05 2.50
C ALA A 264 -2.77 -25.10 3.66
N VAL A 265 -1.80 -24.65 4.47
CA VAL A 265 -2.07 -23.81 5.66
C VAL A 265 -1.53 -22.39 5.53
N GLN A 266 -0.57 -22.12 4.63
CA GLN A 266 0.07 -20.80 4.50
C GLN A 266 -0.56 -19.88 3.42
N ASP A 267 -1.37 -20.41 2.51
CA ASP A 267 -2.06 -19.64 1.45
C ASP A 267 -3.42 -19.05 1.90
N ARG A 268 -3.57 -18.70 3.19
CA ARG A 268 -4.76 -18.01 3.71
C ARG A 268 -4.48 -16.70 4.45
N VAL A 269 -3.31 -16.08 4.29
CA VAL A 269 -3.12 -14.70 4.77
C VAL A 269 -3.35 -13.73 3.61
N SER A 270 -4.53 -13.12 3.69
CA SER A 270 -5.25 -12.34 2.69
C SER A 270 -4.48 -11.12 2.17
N THR A 271 -4.27 -11.06 0.85
CA THR A 271 -3.99 -9.83 0.12
C THR A 271 -5.30 -9.10 -0.15
N GLY A 272 -5.59 -8.06 0.64
CA GLY A 272 -6.78 -7.22 0.50
C GLY A 272 -6.63 -5.88 1.24
N PRO A 273 -7.70 -5.06 1.31
CA PRO A 273 -7.75 -3.75 2.01
C PRO A 273 -7.33 -3.77 3.50
N GLN A 274 -7.00 -4.95 4.02
CA GLN A 274 -6.49 -5.16 5.35
C GLN A 274 -5.06 -4.63 5.54
N SER A 275 -4.21 -4.45 4.52
CA SER A 275 -2.81 -4.02 4.75
C SER A 275 -2.65 -2.56 5.22
N THR A 276 -3.56 -1.66 4.85
CA THR A 276 -3.59 -0.27 5.35
C THR A 276 -4.20 -0.19 6.76
N ALA A 277 -5.22 -1.01 7.03
CA ALA A 277 -5.84 -1.22 8.34
C ALA A 277 -4.88 -1.82 9.39
N LEU A 278 -4.12 -2.84 8.99
CA LEU A 278 -3.14 -3.57 9.79
C LEU A 278 -2.01 -2.65 10.28
N ASN A 279 -1.62 -1.67 9.44
CA ASN A 279 -0.66 -0.65 9.84
C ASN A 279 -1.25 0.40 10.79
N ARG A 280 -2.56 0.69 10.73
CA ARG A 280 -3.22 1.67 11.62
C ARG A 280 -3.38 1.13 13.05
N GLU A 281 -3.79 -0.12 13.22
CA GLU A 281 -3.91 -0.75 14.55
C GLU A 281 -2.55 -0.82 15.26
N LYS A 282 -1.49 -1.22 14.55
CA LYS A 282 -0.13 -1.25 15.11
C LYS A 282 0.38 0.14 15.47
N ARG A 283 0.18 1.13 14.58
CA ARG A 283 0.54 2.54 14.86
C ARG A 283 -0.20 3.09 16.08
N LEU A 284 -1.49 2.81 16.21
CA LEU A 284 -2.29 3.20 17.37
C LEU A 284 -1.73 2.60 18.66
N LEU A 285 -1.45 1.29 18.68
CA LEU A 285 -0.92 0.60 19.84
C LEU A 285 0.49 1.08 20.22
N ALA A 286 1.36 1.30 19.23
CA ALA A 286 2.71 1.83 19.44
C ALA A 286 2.67 3.25 20.03
N LEU A 287 1.81 4.11 19.49
CA LEU A 287 1.65 5.49 19.97
C LEU A 287 1.07 5.53 21.40
N ALA A 288 0.10 4.66 21.70
CA ALA A 288 -0.47 4.52 23.04
C ALA A 288 0.57 4.04 24.06
N LEU A 289 1.42 3.08 23.68
CA LEU A 289 2.49 2.57 24.51
C LEU A 289 3.51 3.68 24.84
N ARG A 290 3.98 4.38 23.81
CA ARG A 290 4.92 5.51 23.96
C ARG A 290 4.33 6.66 24.78
N ARG A 291 3.03 6.96 24.60
CA ARG A 291 2.36 8.02 25.36
C ARG A 291 2.21 7.68 26.84
N ALA A 292 1.94 6.41 27.15
CA ALA A 292 1.83 5.93 28.52
C ALA A 292 3.19 5.85 29.23
N GLU A 293 4.30 5.66 28.49
CA GLU A 293 5.66 5.77 29.03
C GLU A 293 6.02 7.21 29.44
N MET A 294 5.44 8.22 28.80
CA MET A 294 5.68 9.65 29.10
C MET A 294 4.95 10.13 30.35
N GLY A 295 3.89 9.44 30.77
CA GLY A 295 3.11 9.81 31.95
C GLY A 295 1.73 9.13 31.98
N PRO A 296 0.98 9.31 33.08
CA PRO A 296 -0.33 8.69 33.23
C PRO A 296 -1.29 9.14 32.12
N ILE A 297 -1.94 8.17 31.50
CA ILE A 297 -2.98 8.34 30.48
C ILE A 297 -4.07 7.30 30.72
N ASP A 298 -5.33 7.70 30.56
CA ASP A 298 -6.46 6.78 30.60
C ASP A 298 -6.59 6.07 29.24
N LEU A 299 -5.93 4.92 29.11
CA LEU A 299 -5.97 4.11 27.89
C LEU A 299 -7.37 3.58 27.58
N ALA A 300 -8.24 3.42 28.59
CA ALA A 300 -9.62 2.98 28.38
C ALA A 300 -10.47 4.07 27.70
N ALA A 301 -10.18 5.34 28.02
CA ALA A 301 -10.84 6.48 27.40
C ALA A 301 -10.33 6.80 25.99
N VAL A 302 -9.08 6.44 25.68
CA VAL A 302 -8.42 6.82 24.42
C VAL A 302 -8.43 5.70 23.38
N LEU A 303 -8.21 4.45 23.77
CA LEU A 303 -8.23 3.34 22.83
C LEU A 303 -9.67 2.91 22.52
N PRO A 304 -10.02 2.71 21.24
CA PRO A 304 -11.36 2.31 20.86
C PRO A 304 -11.71 0.91 21.42
N PRO A 305 -13.01 0.54 21.42
CA PRO A 305 -13.45 -0.77 21.89
C PRO A 305 -12.70 -1.92 21.22
N GLU A 306 -12.60 -3.06 21.91
CA GLU A 306 -11.90 -4.25 21.39
C GLU A 306 -12.48 -4.75 20.05
N SER A 307 -13.78 -4.51 19.82
CA SER A 307 -14.49 -4.84 18.59
C SER A 307 -14.01 -4.03 17.38
N SER A 308 -13.31 -2.91 17.61
CA SER A 308 -12.73 -2.11 16.53
C SER A 308 -11.52 -2.78 15.88
N PHE A 309 -10.81 -3.64 16.61
CA PHE A 309 -9.60 -4.32 16.13
C PHE A 309 -9.94 -5.56 15.30
N ALA A 310 -9.42 -5.61 14.07
CA ALA A 310 -9.57 -6.71 13.14
C ALA A 310 -8.65 -7.89 13.46
N VAL A 311 -7.45 -7.62 14.00
CA VAL A 311 -6.49 -8.67 14.37
C VAL A 311 -6.65 -9.06 15.83
N ASP A 312 -6.87 -10.34 16.10
CA ASP A 312 -7.04 -10.85 17.46
C ASP A 312 -5.80 -10.61 18.34
N LEU A 313 -4.59 -10.67 17.77
CA LEU A 313 -3.36 -10.36 18.49
C LEU A 313 -3.28 -8.88 18.91
N HIS A 314 -3.73 -7.94 18.06
CA HIS A 314 -3.79 -6.52 18.41
C HIS A 314 -4.89 -6.26 19.45
N ARG A 315 -6.05 -6.92 19.32
CA ARG A 315 -7.13 -6.86 20.31
C ARG A 315 -6.64 -7.32 21.68
N ARG A 316 -5.89 -8.42 21.71
CA ARG A 316 -5.28 -8.96 22.94
C ARG A 316 -4.28 -7.97 23.54
N ALA A 317 -3.40 -7.38 22.72
CA ALA A 317 -2.46 -6.35 23.20
C ALA A 317 -3.19 -5.13 23.76
N ARG A 318 -4.22 -4.64 23.08
CA ARG A 318 -5.10 -3.55 23.56
C ARG A 318 -5.72 -3.87 24.92
N ASN A 319 -6.30 -5.06 25.09
CA ASN A 319 -6.95 -5.43 26.35
C ASN A 319 -5.92 -5.55 27.49
N MET A 320 -4.74 -6.10 27.22
CA MET A 320 -3.65 -6.11 28.22
C MET A 320 -3.24 -4.70 28.64
N MET A 321 -3.11 -3.76 27.70
CA MET A 321 -2.79 -2.37 28.00
C MET A 321 -3.87 -1.68 28.83
N VAL A 322 -5.15 -1.90 28.51
CA VAL A 322 -6.28 -1.26 29.19
C VAL A 322 -6.56 -1.85 30.58
N GLU A 323 -6.47 -3.18 30.73
CA GLU A 323 -6.84 -3.87 31.97
C GLU A 323 -5.68 -3.97 32.97
N GLN A 324 -4.44 -4.09 32.47
CA GLN A 324 -3.26 -4.42 33.28
C GLN A 324 -2.14 -3.36 33.18
N GLY A 325 -2.33 -2.35 32.33
CA GLY A 325 -1.33 -1.32 32.05
C GLY A 325 -0.26 -1.77 31.04
N ILE A 326 0.55 -0.81 30.56
CA ILE A 326 1.58 -1.07 29.55
C ILE A 326 2.67 -2.06 30.00
N ASP A 327 2.91 -2.17 31.31
CA ASP A 327 3.85 -3.14 31.88
C ASP A 327 3.47 -4.59 31.57
N ALA A 328 2.19 -4.88 31.26
CA ALA A 328 1.76 -6.21 30.83
C ALA A 328 2.37 -6.62 29.48
N LEU A 329 2.76 -5.64 28.65
CA LEU A 329 3.43 -5.84 27.37
C LEU A 329 4.96 -5.76 27.48
N ALA A 330 5.54 -5.63 28.67
CA ALA A 330 6.99 -5.62 28.82
C ALA A 330 7.62 -6.90 28.21
N PRO A 331 8.71 -6.80 27.41
CA PRO A 331 9.29 -7.95 26.71
C PRO A 331 9.57 -9.16 27.62
N ALA A 332 9.98 -8.92 28.88
CA ALA A 332 10.22 -9.96 29.86
C ALA A 332 8.96 -10.75 30.28
N ARG A 333 7.78 -10.13 30.24
CA ARG A 333 6.50 -10.75 30.61
C ARG A 333 5.83 -11.49 29.47
N VAL A 334 6.11 -11.10 28.22
CA VAL A 334 5.52 -11.73 27.03
C VAL A 334 6.46 -12.71 26.32
N ARG A 335 7.69 -12.89 26.82
CA ARG A 335 8.74 -13.75 26.20
C ARG A 335 8.31 -15.19 25.88
N ASP A 336 7.41 -15.75 26.69
CA ASP A 336 6.95 -17.14 26.57
C ASP A 336 5.77 -17.25 25.56
N ASP A 337 5.29 -16.12 25.06
CA ASP A 337 4.26 -15.99 24.03
C ASP A 337 4.88 -15.40 22.76
N ALA A 338 5.43 -16.27 21.90
CA ALA A 338 6.21 -15.85 20.74
C ALA A 338 5.46 -14.87 19.80
N PRO A 339 4.16 -15.06 19.47
CA PRO A 339 3.40 -14.08 18.69
C PRO A 339 3.31 -12.71 19.37
N LEU A 340 3.01 -12.68 20.67
CA LEU A 340 2.87 -11.41 21.40
C LEU A 340 4.22 -10.73 21.62
N PHE A 341 5.29 -11.50 21.89
CA PHE A 341 6.66 -10.99 21.99
C PHE A 341 7.12 -10.34 20.69
N GLN A 342 6.83 -10.98 19.55
CA GLN A 342 7.13 -10.41 18.23
C GLN A 342 6.33 -9.11 18.01
N LEU A 343 5.02 -9.10 18.30
CA LEU A 343 4.22 -7.88 18.19
C LEU A 343 4.76 -6.76 19.07
N VAL A 344 5.09 -7.03 20.33
CA VAL A 344 5.67 -6.02 21.25
C VAL A 344 6.98 -5.46 20.69
N SER A 345 7.83 -6.33 20.13
CA SER A 345 9.08 -5.90 19.49
C SER A 345 8.82 -5.03 18.26
N GLU A 346 7.79 -5.34 17.47
CA GLU A 346 7.36 -4.52 16.34
C GLU A 346 6.77 -3.17 16.79
N LEU A 347 5.97 -3.13 17.87
CA LEU A 347 5.38 -1.90 18.40
C LEU A 347 6.42 -0.95 18.99
N ALA A 348 7.53 -1.49 19.51
CA ALA A 348 8.66 -0.70 20.01
C ALA A 348 9.53 -0.12 18.89
N ALA A 349 9.30 -0.52 17.63
CA ALA A 349 10.16 -0.15 16.52
C ALA A 349 9.90 1.32 16.07
N PRO A 350 10.96 2.11 15.82
CA PRO A 350 10.89 3.53 15.48
C PRO A 350 9.93 3.89 14.35
N GLN A 351 9.75 3.04 13.33
CA GLN A 351 8.85 3.26 12.19
C GLN A 351 7.36 3.35 12.56
N PHE A 352 6.97 2.83 13.73
CA PHE A 352 5.62 2.99 14.29
C PHE A 352 5.53 4.16 15.27
N ALA A 353 6.66 4.80 15.57
CA ALA A 353 6.82 5.94 16.47
C ALA A 353 7.30 7.24 15.76
N SER A 354 7.80 7.14 14.53
CA SER A 354 8.37 8.25 13.75
C SER A 354 7.28 8.95 12.92
N GLY A 355 7.33 10.28 12.93
CA GLY A 355 6.36 11.15 12.25
C GLY A 355 5.70 12.24 13.12
N PHE A 356 5.88 12.23 14.45
CA PHE A 356 5.18 13.16 15.35
C PHE A 356 6.06 13.93 16.34
N VAL A 357 7.38 13.67 16.40
CA VAL A 357 8.28 14.35 17.33
C VAL A 357 9.62 14.60 16.66
N ASP A 358 9.92 15.87 16.38
CA ASP A 358 11.26 16.34 16.05
C ASP A 358 12.18 16.13 17.26
N GLN A 359 13.36 15.58 17.01
CA GLN A 359 14.31 15.17 18.05
C GLN A 359 15.10 16.38 18.54
N SER A 360 14.53 17.18 19.44
CA SER A 360 15.32 17.81 20.50
C SER A 360 14.46 18.24 21.69
N THR A 361 14.73 17.62 22.84
CA THR A 361 14.33 18.02 24.20
C THR A 361 12.85 17.89 24.65
N ASN A 362 12.69 17.12 25.74
CA ASN A 362 11.82 17.29 26.93
C ASN A 362 10.72 18.38 26.94
N LYS A 363 9.49 18.02 27.36
CA LYS A 363 8.30 18.88 27.61
C LYS A 363 7.79 19.68 26.40
N GLY A 364 6.83 19.10 25.67
CA GLY A 364 6.12 19.78 24.57
C GLY A 364 5.60 18.86 23.48
N ALA A 365 6.02 17.60 23.46
CA ALA A 365 5.60 16.58 22.49
C ALA A 365 4.28 15.87 22.85
N GLU A 366 3.87 15.91 24.13
CA GLU A 366 2.64 15.26 24.61
C GLU A 366 1.38 15.71 23.84
N PRO A 367 1.13 17.01 23.57
CA PRO A 367 -0.05 17.44 22.84
C PRO A 367 -0.10 16.91 21.39
N ALA A 368 1.03 16.89 20.68
CA ALA A 368 1.09 16.37 19.31
C ALA A 368 0.87 14.85 19.25
N ILE A 369 1.40 14.13 20.24
CA ILE A 369 1.15 12.69 20.40
C ILE A 369 -0.32 12.44 20.75
N ASP A 370 -0.90 13.24 21.65
CA ASP A 370 -2.30 13.12 22.07
C ASP A 370 -3.26 13.38 20.89
N ASP A 371 -3.01 14.43 20.09
CA ASP A 371 -3.79 14.73 18.88
C ASP A 371 -3.73 13.57 17.86
N SER A 372 -2.54 13.01 17.67
CA SER A 372 -2.30 11.91 16.74
C SER A 372 -2.93 10.61 17.23
N LEU A 373 -2.93 10.40 18.55
CA LEU A 373 -3.51 9.24 19.21
C LEU A 373 -5.03 9.28 19.11
N VAL A 374 -5.64 10.46 19.33
CA VAL A 374 -7.07 10.69 19.12
C VAL A 374 -7.46 10.45 17.66
N GLU A 375 -6.69 10.96 16.70
CA GLU A 375 -6.99 10.79 15.28
C GLU A 375 -6.88 9.33 14.84
N LEU A 376 -5.82 8.62 15.26
CA LEU A 376 -5.66 7.20 14.94
C LEU A 376 -6.71 6.33 15.62
N ALA A 377 -7.07 6.62 16.88
CA ALA A 377 -8.15 5.93 17.59
C ALA A 377 -9.48 6.07 16.85
N ARG A 378 -9.81 7.29 16.42
CA ARG A 378 -11.00 7.60 15.61
C ARG A 378 -11.00 6.81 14.30
N LEU A 379 -9.89 6.77 13.56
CA LEU A 379 -9.78 6.04 12.29
C LEU A 379 -9.94 4.53 12.47
N VAL A 380 -9.35 3.95 13.52
CA VAL A 380 -9.49 2.53 13.85
C VAL A 380 -10.92 2.21 14.30
N GLU A 381 -11.58 3.09 15.06
CA GLU A 381 -12.97 2.91 15.47
C GLU A 381 -13.92 2.92 14.26
N VAL A 382 -13.80 3.92 13.37
CA VAL A 382 -14.62 4.01 12.14
C VAL A 382 -14.44 2.75 11.28
N GLN A 383 -13.20 2.30 11.08
CA GLN A 383 -12.92 1.09 10.31
C GLN A 383 -13.54 -0.17 10.96
N GLY A 384 -13.53 -0.24 12.29
CA GLY A 384 -14.20 -1.29 13.05
C GLY A 384 -15.71 -1.30 12.87
N LEU A 385 -16.34 -0.14 12.97
CA LEU A 385 -17.79 0.04 12.78
C LEU A 385 -18.21 -0.27 11.34
N ASP A 386 -17.41 0.11 10.34
CA ASP A 386 -17.65 -0.23 8.93
C ASP A 386 -17.63 -1.74 8.69
N ARG A 387 -16.71 -2.45 9.35
CA ARG A 387 -16.64 -3.92 9.30
C ARG A 387 -17.88 -4.55 9.94
N GLN A 388 -18.28 -4.10 11.13
CA GLN A 388 -19.50 -4.58 11.79
C GLN A 388 -20.76 -4.31 10.95
N LEU A 389 -20.83 -3.14 10.30
CA LEU A 389 -21.91 -2.81 9.38
C LEU A 389 -21.93 -3.75 8.16
N GLY A 390 -20.75 -4.13 7.65
CA GLY A 390 -20.60 -5.15 6.62
C GLY A 390 -21.09 -6.53 7.05
N GLU A 391 -20.74 -6.96 8.26
CA GLU A 391 -21.16 -8.24 8.86
C GLU A 391 -22.68 -8.28 9.10
N LEU A 392 -23.28 -7.18 9.60
CA LEU A 392 -24.73 -7.08 9.77
C LEU A 392 -25.48 -7.09 8.44
N ARG A 393 -24.94 -6.43 7.41
CA ARG A 393 -25.51 -6.49 6.05
C ARG A 393 -25.45 -7.90 5.47
N ALA A 394 -24.39 -8.66 5.77
CA ALA A 394 -24.32 -10.06 5.37
C ALA A 394 -25.37 -10.91 6.10
N ARG A 395 -25.61 -10.67 7.41
CA ARG A 395 -26.65 -11.35 8.20
C ARG A 395 -28.07 -11.00 7.74
N ALA A 396 -28.31 -9.78 7.28
CA ALA A 396 -29.60 -9.34 6.74
C ALA A 396 -29.98 -10.01 5.40
N THR A 397 -29.11 -10.84 4.82
CA THR A 397 -29.44 -11.66 3.64
C THR A 397 -30.04 -13.03 3.98
N ASP A 398 -30.07 -13.39 5.27
CA ASP A 398 -30.68 -14.62 5.76
C ASP A 398 -32.21 -14.44 5.94
N PRO A 399 -33.05 -15.28 5.29
CA PRO A 399 -34.51 -15.22 5.42
C PRO A 399 -35.05 -15.43 6.85
N ALA A 400 -34.22 -15.94 7.77
CA ALA A 400 -34.58 -16.17 9.17
C ALA A 400 -34.16 -15.02 10.11
N ALA A 401 -33.58 -13.94 9.58
CA ALA A 401 -33.11 -12.81 10.38
C ALA A 401 -34.25 -11.90 10.85
N ASP A 402 -34.11 -11.33 12.05
CA ASP A 402 -35.00 -10.30 12.58
C ASP A 402 -34.65 -8.94 11.97
N ASP A 403 -35.39 -8.55 10.94
CA ASP A 403 -35.17 -7.35 10.14
C ASP A 403 -35.22 -6.05 10.98
N ASP A 404 -36.08 -5.99 11.99
CA ASP A 404 -36.26 -4.80 12.83
C ASP A 404 -35.06 -4.63 13.78
N ALA A 405 -34.58 -5.72 14.39
CA ALA A 405 -33.41 -5.70 15.25
C ALA A 405 -32.13 -5.32 14.48
N LEU A 406 -31.95 -5.88 13.27
CA LEU A 406 -30.82 -5.56 12.40
C LEU A 406 -30.84 -4.10 11.92
N LEU A 407 -32.02 -3.54 11.65
CA LEU A 407 -32.15 -2.15 11.24
C LEU A 407 -31.78 -1.18 12.37
N ILE A 408 -32.19 -1.48 13.61
CA ILE A 408 -31.83 -0.69 14.80
C ILE A 408 -30.30 -0.70 14.98
N GLU A 409 -29.68 -1.87 14.93
CA GLU A 409 -28.24 -2.03 15.11
C GLU A 409 -27.45 -1.30 14.00
N GLN A 410 -27.87 -1.42 12.74
CA GLN A 410 -27.28 -0.67 11.63
C GLN A 410 -27.39 0.85 11.80
N THR A 411 -28.54 1.33 12.30
CA THR A 411 -28.77 2.77 12.53
C THR A 411 -27.87 3.30 13.63
N GLN A 412 -27.67 2.53 14.70
CA GLN A 412 -26.76 2.89 15.79
C GLN A 412 -25.30 2.98 15.32
N LEU A 413 -24.83 2.00 14.54
CA LEU A 413 -23.47 2.02 14.00
C LEU A 413 -23.24 3.21 13.05
N ARG A 414 -24.18 3.50 12.14
CA ARG A 414 -24.09 4.65 11.22
C ARG A 414 -24.06 5.98 11.96
N ARG A 415 -24.87 6.11 13.02
CA ARG A 415 -24.87 7.30 13.87
C ARG A 415 -23.49 7.47 14.52
N ARG A 416 -22.90 6.41 15.07
CA ARG A 416 -21.58 6.46 15.70
C ARG A 416 -20.48 6.83 14.70
N ILE A 417 -20.50 6.27 13.48
CA ILE A 417 -19.56 6.65 12.41
C ILE A 417 -19.65 8.15 12.08
N ARG A 418 -20.87 8.70 12.02
CA ARG A 418 -21.10 10.13 11.76
C ARG A 418 -20.58 11.01 12.90
N GLU A 419 -20.80 10.61 14.15
CA GLU A 419 -20.27 11.30 15.34
C GLU A 419 -18.73 11.34 15.34
N LEU A 420 -18.09 10.27 14.86
CA LEU A 420 -16.64 10.16 14.74
C LEU A 420 -16.07 10.85 13.49
N ASN A 421 -16.87 11.44 12.61
CA ASN A 421 -16.35 12.08 11.39
C ASN A 421 -17.14 13.36 11.05
N PRO A 422 -16.87 14.48 11.74
CA PRO A 422 -17.67 15.71 11.62
C PRO A 422 -17.60 16.38 10.23
N ARG A 423 -16.64 16.01 9.37
CA ARG A 423 -16.58 16.47 7.96
C ARG A 423 -17.62 15.80 7.04
N LEU A 424 -18.39 14.81 7.55
CA LEU A 424 -19.53 14.21 6.83
C LEU A 424 -20.86 14.96 7.04
N VAL A 425 -20.85 16.09 7.77
CA VAL A 425 -22.05 16.93 7.94
C VAL A 425 -22.10 18.00 6.86
N GLU A 426 -22.65 17.64 5.69
CA GLU A 426 -23.39 18.56 4.82
C GLU A 426 -24.19 17.78 3.75
N ALA A 427 -25.40 17.38 4.14
CA ALA A 427 -26.60 17.50 3.30
C ALA A 427 -27.80 17.44 4.26
N PRO A 428 -28.67 18.46 4.31
CA PRO A 428 -29.93 18.36 5.04
C PRO A 428 -30.81 17.29 4.39
N ASP A 429 -31.50 16.49 5.20
CA ASP A 429 -32.61 15.65 4.75
C ASP A 429 -33.68 16.56 4.11
N GLU A 430 -33.75 16.59 2.77
CA GLU A 430 -34.93 17.07 2.07
C GLU A 430 -36.00 15.97 2.15
N ARG A 431 -37.04 16.26 2.94
CA ARG A 431 -38.30 15.53 3.01
C ARG A 431 -39.19 15.81 1.81
#